data_AF-A0A9E4Q4C1-F1
#
_entry.id   AF-A0A9E4Q4C1-F1
#
_cell.length_a   1.000
_cell.length_b   1.000
_cell.length_c   1.000
_cell.angle_alpha   90.00
_cell.angle_beta   90.00
_cell.angle_gamma   90.00
#
_symmetry.space_group_name_H-M   'P 1'
#
loop_
_entity.id
_entity.type
_entity.pdbx_description
1 polymer ?
#
loop_
_entity_poly.entity_id
_entity_poly.type
_entity_poly.pdbx_seq_one_letter_code
_entity_poly.pdbx_strand_id
1 'polypeptide(L)'
;GYTPSGSEEAQRRTREEHRHLPSLVDADGIAAVEIHSHIVTRSSPLRFSLSGFWARAKRTTLVDEEVLTLAPEDMLVHLAIHFFLDRRFRSYAALGQICDMAEVTRAYEHELDWDILLRQSLGSKVRGPVYCGLSLAREMLDAPIPDNVLSALRPLEYSQESAKRFTRRRVLDTRPVLVSDLIAPVATYSLPTLLKNMVTRLFPSRAYMSENYYDAGSRGMYSSYFYRFKELMAVLVLYVKNPVELWQQFQIDRWIHSMQNESSSES
;
A
#
# COMPACT_ATOMS: atom_id res chain seq x y z
N GLY A 1 -27.74 -6.66 -11.01
CA GLY A 1 -27.41 -6.70 -9.57
C GLY A 1 -25.93 -6.93 -9.43
N TYR A 2 -25.33 -6.57 -8.29
CA TYR A 2 -23.89 -6.78 -8.07
C TYR A 2 -23.61 -8.13 -7.39
N THR A 3 -22.53 -8.81 -7.79
CA THR A 3 -22.10 -10.09 -7.20
C THR A 3 -20.66 -10.03 -6.70
N PRO A 4 -20.32 -10.71 -5.58
CA PRO A 4 -18.94 -10.81 -5.13
C PRO A 4 -18.02 -11.41 -6.20
N SER A 5 -16.89 -10.76 -6.43
CA SER A 5 -15.83 -11.26 -7.30
C SER A 5 -14.82 -12.11 -6.52
N GLY A 6 -14.08 -12.97 -7.24
CA GLY A 6 -13.07 -13.86 -6.68
C GLY A 6 -13.61 -15.18 -6.13
N SER A 7 -12.69 -16.10 -5.84
CA SER A 7 -13.02 -17.42 -5.27
C SER A 7 -13.62 -17.30 -3.86
N GLU A 8 -14.37 -18.31 -3.41
CA GLU A 8 -14.94 -18.34 -2.04
C GLU A 8 -13.87 -18.12 -0.96
N GLU A 9 -12.67 -18.64 -1.19
CA GLU A 9 -11.55 -18.51 -0.26
C GLU A 9 -10.96 -17.09 -0.27
N ALA A 10 -10.82 -16.46 -1.44
CA ALA A 10 -10.44 -15.05 -1.53
C ALA A 10 -11.47 -14.17 -0.81
N GLN A 11 -12.76 -14.47 -0.98
CA GLN A 11 -13.83 -13.77 -0.29
C GLN A 11 -13.77 -13.98 1.23
N ARG A 12 -13.46 -15.19 1.70
CA ARG A 12 -13.27 -15.50 3.13
C ARG A 12 -12.10 -14.71 3.71
N ARG A 13 -10.95 -14.70 3.04
CA ARG A 13 -9.76 -13.95 3.46
C ARG A 13 -10.02 -12.46 3.57
N THR A 14 -10.69 -11.88 2.57
CA THR A 14 -11.09 -10.46 2.60
C THR A 14 -11.95 -10.13 3.83
N ARG A 15 -12.90 -11.01 4.19
CA ARG A 15 -13.72 -10.83 5.40
C ARG A 15 -12.89 -10.91 6.69
N GLU A 16 -11.89 -11.80 6.75
CA GLU A 16 -10.99 -11.96 7.90
C GLU A 16 -10.01 -10.77 8.08
N GLU A 17 -9.62 -10.10 6.99
CA GLU A 17 -8.77 -8.91 7.06
C GLU A 17 -9.49 -7.70 7.67
N HIS A 18 -10.84 -7.73 7.72
CA HIS A 18 -11.74 -6.71 8.29
C HIS A 18 -11.47 -5.28 7.78
N ARG A 19 -10.86 -5.15 6.60
CA ARG A 19 -10.64 -3.88 5.91
C ARG A 19 -11.76 -3.57 4.92
N HIS A 20 -12.16 -4.57 4.13
CA HIS A 20 -13.19 -4.42 3.10
C HIS A 20 -13.99 -5.70 2.92
N LEU A 21 -15.15 -5.59 2.30
CA LEU A 21 -15.90 -6.72 1.73
C LEU A 21 -15.27 -7.12 0.38
N PRO A 22 -15.54 -8.34 -0.10
CA PRO A 22 -15.14 -8.70 -1.46
C PRO A 22 -15.66 -7.69 -2.48
N SER A 23 -14.84 -7.33 -3.46
CA SER A 23 -15.23 -6.38 -4.50
C SER A 23 -16.47 -6.91 -5.23
N LEU A 24 -17.50 -6.08 -5.32
CA LEU A 24 -18.77 -6.42 -5.92
C LEU A 24 -18.76 -5.94 -7.38
N VAL A 25 -18.98 -6.83 -8.34
CA VAL A 25 -19.00 -6.48 -9.77
C VAL A 25 -20.42 -6.53 -10.31
N ASP A 26 -20.74 -5.64 -11.24
CA ASP A 26 -22.00 -5.71 -11.97
C ASP A 26 -22.06 -6.95 -12.90
N ALA A 27 -23.20 -7.17 -13.53
CA ALA A 27 -23.43 -8.36 -14.35
C ALA A 27 -22.51 -8.41 -15.59
N ASP A 28 -22.13 -7.25 -16.11
CA ASP A 28 -21.29 -7.10 -17.30
C ASP A 28 -19.79 -7.04 -16.96
N GLY A 29 -19.44 -6.93 -15.68
CA GLY A 29 -18.05 -6.82 -15.20
C GLY A 29 -17.40 -5.46 -15.48
N ILE A 30 -18.20 -4.42 -15.77
CA ILE A 30 -17.74 -3.07 -16.14
C ILE A 30 -17.48 -2.25 -14.88
N ALA A 31 -18.37 -2.34 -13.90
CA ALA A 31 -18.29 -1.57 -12.66
C ALA A 31 -17.96 -2.47 -11.47
N ALA A 32 -17.00 -2.03 -10.66
CA ALA A 32 -16.66 -2.66 -9.39
C ALA A 32 -16.93 -1.69 -8.23
N VAL A 33 -17.62 -2.18 -7.20
CA VAL A 33 -17.88 -1.47 -5.95
C VAL A 33 -17.10 -2.15 -4.84
N GLU A 34 -16.21 -1.40 -4.19
CA GLU A 34 -15.47 -1.86 -3.03
C GLU A 34 -16.00 -1.22 -1.76
N ILE A 35 -16.46 -2.04 -0.82
CA ILE A 35 -17.01 -1.57 0.45
C ILE A 35 -15.94 -1.72 1.53
N HIS A 36 -15.39 -0.61 2.00
CA HIS A 36 -14.32 -0.59 2.99
C HIS A 36 -14.88 -0.21 4.37
N SER A 37 -14.61 -1.02 5.39
CA SER A 37 -14.81 -0.66 6.81
C SER A 37 -13.61 0.06 7.40
N HIS A 38 -12.45 -0.03 6.74
CA HIS A 38 -11.24 0.70 7.11
C HIS A 38 -10.31 0.89 5.91
N ILE A 39 -9.39 1.85 5.98
CA ILE A 39 -8.34 2.08 4.96
C ILE A 39 -7.22 1.03 5.01
N VAL A 40 -7.05 0.34 6.14
CA VAL A 40 -5.95 -0.61 6.36
C VAL A 40 -6.45 -1.82 7.12
N THR A 41 -5.76 -2.95 6.98
CA THR A 41 -6.08 -4.19 7.70
C THR A 41 -5.95 -4.01 9.21
N ARG A 42 -6.60 -4.88 9.99
CA ARG A 42 -6.58 -4.81 11.46
C ARG A 42 -5.17 -4.92 12.05
N SER A 43 -4.28 -5.66 11.40
CA SER A 43 -2.88 -5.88 11.81
C SER A 43 -1.90 -4.84 11.29
N SER A 44 -2.35 -3.86 10.50
CA SER A 44 -1.45 -2.86 9.91
C SER A 44 -0.83 -1.95 10.98
N PRO A 45 0.48 -1.70 10.94
CA PRO A 45 1.12 -0.72 11.82
C PRO A 45 0.63 0.70 11.56
N LEU A 46 0.00 0.96 10.40
CA LEU A 46 -0.58 2.25 10.02
C LEU A 46 -2.02 2.42 10.49
N ARG A 47 -2.57 1.52 11.32
CA ARG A 47 -3.97 1.62 11.76
C ARG A 47 -4.16 2.78 12.73
N PHE A 48 -5.20 3.58 12.51
CA PHE A 48 -5.58 4.76 13.29
C PHE A 48 -7.11 4.89 13.36
N SER A 49 -7.65 5.77 14.19
CA SER A 49 -9.11 5.99 14.26
C SER A 49 -9.63 6.75 13.05
N LEU A 50 -10.68 6.24 12.41
CA LEU A 50 -11.39 6.94 11.32
C LEU A 50 -12.53 7.84 11.82
N SER A 51 -12.75 7.98 13.14
CA SER A 51 -13.82 8.82 13.68
C SER A 51 -13.72 10.28 13.20
N GLY A 52 -12.50 10.79 13.06
CA GLY A 52 -12.26 12.12 12.52
C GLY A 52 -12.70 12.27 11.06
N PHE A 53 -12.48 11.24 10.23
CA PHE A 53 -12.85 11.25 8.82
C PHE A 53 -14.37 11.34 8.67
N TRP A 54 -15.10 10.57 9.47
CA TRP A 54 -16.57 10.63 9.50
C TRP A 54 -17.10 11.96 10.00
N ALA A 55 -16.48 12.53 11.04
CA ALA A 55 -16.91 13.80 11.61
C ALA A 55 -16.73 14.99 10.66
N ARG A 56 -15.76 14.93 9.74
CA ARG A 56 -15.47 15.99 8.77
C ARG A 56 -15.98 15.71 7.36
N ALA A 57 -16.64 14.57 7.13
CA ALA A 57 -17.15 14.22 5.81
C ALA A 57 -17.98 15.36 5.22
N LYS A 58 -17.67 15.76 3.98
CA LYS A 58 -18.33 16.86 3.29
C LYS A 58 -19.45 16.32 2.40
N ARG A 59 -20.54 17.06 2.30
CA ARG A 59 -21.59 16.78 1.31
C ARG A 59 -21.12 17.22 -0.07
N THR A 60 -21.42 16.43 -1.09
CA THR A 60 -21.26 16.77 -2.50
C THR A 60 -22.43 16.19 -3.29
N THR A 61 -22.60 16.62 -4.52
CA THR A 61 -23.67 16.14 -5.41
C THR A 61 -23.07 15.28 -6.51
N LEU A 62 -23.58 14.06 -6.64
CA LEU A 62 -23.20 13.13 -7.71
C LEU A 62 -24.47 12.69 -8.44
N VAL A 63 -24.59 13.06 -9.72
CA VAL A 63 -25.78 12.75 -10.55
C VAL A 63 -27.08 13.14 -9.83
N ASP A 64 -27.13 14.40 -9.39
CA ASP A 64 -28.26 15.02 -8.66
C ASP A 64 -28.57 14.44 -7.27
N GLU A 65 -27.79 13.47 -6.78
CA GLU A 65 -27.94 12.89 -5.44
C GLU A 65 -26.91 13.47 -4.47
N GLU A 66 -27.36 13.79 -3.25
CA GLU A 66 -26.47 14.21 -2.18
C GLU A 66 -25.74 13.01 -1.57
N VAL A 67 -24.41 13.04 -1.65
CA VAL A 67 -23.53 12.02 -1.08
C VAL A 67 -22.50 12.63 -0.14
N LEU A 68 -21.98 11.83 0.78
CA LEU A 68 -20.85 12.22 1.63
C LEU A 68 -19.54 11.77 0.97
N THR A 69 -18.56 12.66 0.95
CA THR A 69 -17.18 12.40 0.55
C THR A 69 -16.22 12.77 1.68
N LEU A 70 -14.98 12.30 1.60
CA LEU A 70 -13.94 12.70 2.53
C LEU A 70 -13.68 14.21 2.42
N ALA A 71 -13.37 14.84 3.55
CA ALA A 71 -12.77 16.18 3.51
C ALA A 71 -11.45 16.12 2.71
N PRO A 72 -11.04 17.21 2.03
CA PRO A 72 -9.83 17.22 1.20
C PRO A 72 -8.57 16.76 1.95
N GLU A 73 -8.42 17.12 3.22
CA GLU A 73 -7.30 16.72 4.07
C GLU A 73 -7.30 15.20 4.31
N ASP A 74 -8.48 14.66 4.61
CA ASP A 74 -8.68 13.23 4.87
C ASP A 74 -8.51 12.40 3.58
N MET A 75 -8.88 12.96 2.43
CA MET A 75 -8.64 12.38 1.10
C MET A 75 -7.14 12.28 0.82
N LEU A 76 -6.35 13.33 1.09
CA LEU A 76 -4.89 13.29 0.92
C LEU A 76 -4.24 12.24 1.81
N VAL A 77 -4.67 12.14 3.08
CA VAL A 77 -4.18 11.09 4.00
C VAL A 77 -4.54 9.70 3.46
N HIS A 78 -5.77 9.51 2.98
CA HIS A 78 -6.20 8.24 2.38
C HIS A 78 -5.34 7.86 1.17
N LEU A 79 -5.19 8.76 0.20
CA LEU A 79 -4.40 8.54 -1.02
C LEU A 79 -2.94 8.25 -0.70
N ALA A 80 -2.35 8.98 0.25
CA ALA A 80 -0.96 8.76 0.65
C ALA A 80 -0.74 7.38 1.31
N ILE A 81 -1.67 6.94 2.16
CA ILE A 81 -1.62 5.59 2.75
C ILE A 81 -1.76 4.52 1.67
N HIS A 82 -2.72 4.70 0.74
CA HIS A 82 -2.95 3.77 -0.34
C HIS A 82 -1.71 3.65 -1.25
N PHE A 83 -1.17 4.79 -1.69
CA PHE A 83 0.08 4.87 -2.44
C PHE A 83 1.20 4.12 -1.74
N PHE A 84 1.42 4.44 -0.45
CA PHE A 84 2.52 3.88 0.33
C PHE A 84 2.41 2.36 0.52
N LEU A 85 1.21 1.85 0.77
CA LEU A 85 0.97 0.42 0.90
C LEU A 85 1.18 -0.32 -0.43
N ASP A 86 0.76 0.26 -1.54
CA ASP A 86 0.98 -0.30 -2.86
C ASP A 86 2.46 -0.40 -3.21
N ARG A 87 3.26 0.62 -2.84
CA ARG A 87 4.71 0.64 -3.08
C ARG A 87 5.45 -0.53 -2.43
N ARG A 88 4.83 -1.23 -1.47
CA ARG A 88 5.41 -2.45 -0.91
C ARG A 88 5.42 -3.58 -1.93
N PHE A 89 4.39 -3.74 -2.73
CA PHE A 89 4.19 -4.93 -3.57
C PHE A 89 4.27 -4.64 -5.06
N ARG A 90 4.00 -3.40 -5.47
CA ARG A 90 3.85 -3.06 -6.88
C ARG A 90 4.26 -1.62 -7.17
N SER A 91 4.82 -1.45 -8.36
CA SER A 91 5.10 -0.13 -8.92
C SER A 91 4.02 0.34 -9.89
N TYR A 92 3.23 -0.57 -10.47
CA TYR A 92 2.12 -0.22 -11.36
C TYR A 92 1.14 0.75 -10.65
N ALA A 93 0.61 1.71 -11.40
CA ALA A 93 -0.21 2.84 -10.93
C ALA A 93 0.46 3.91 -10.03
N ALA A 94 1.79 3.90 -9.83
CA ALA A 94 2.48 4.91 -9.00
C ALA A 94 2.15 6.34 -9.41
N LEU A 95 2.34 6.62 -10.69
CA LEU A 95 2.20 7.96 -11.24
C LEU A 95 0.75 8.42 -11.19
N GLY A 96 -0.21 7.51 -11.41
CA GLY A 96 -1.64 7.80 -11.26
C GLY A 96 -1.97 8.22 -9.82
N GLN A 97 -1.48 7.48 -8.83
CA GLN A 97 -1.71 7.81 -7.41
C GLN A 97 -1.04 9.14 -7.00
N ILE A 98 0.14 9.43 -7.54
CA ILE A 98 0.82 10.72 -7.33
C ILE A 98 0.05 11.85 -8.01
N CYS A 99 -0.49 11.59 -9.20
CA CYS A 99 -1.36 12.51 -9.92
C CYS A 99 -2.63 12.80 -9.12
N ASP A 100 -3.31 11.78 -8.58
CA ASP A 100 -4.50 11.96 -7.74
C ASP A 100 -4.22 12.90 -6.56
N MET A 101 -3.08 12.74 -5.88
CA MET A 101 -2.69 13.64 -4.79
C MET A 101 -2.43 15.06 -5.29
N ALA A 102 -1.73 15.24 -6.42
CA ALA A 102 -1.47 16.55 -7.00
C ALA A 102 -2.76 17.25 -7.50
N GLU A 103 -3.71 16.49 -8.06
CA GLU A 103 -4.99 17.05 -8.49
C GLU A 103 -5.87 17.41 -7.31
N VAL A 104 -5.87 16.63 -6.21
CA VAL A 104 -6.59 17.00 -4.99
C VAL A 104 -6.01 18.29 -4.40
N THR A 105 -4.69 18.47 -4.36
CA THR A 105 -4.10 19.70 -3.82
C THR A 105 -4.41 20.93 -4.66
N ARG A 106 -4.47 20.80 -5.99
CA ARG A 106 -4.87 21.91 -6.89
C ARG A 106 -6.36 22.19 -6.81
N ALA A 107 -7.20 21.16 -6.86
CA ALA A 107 -8.66 21.31 -6.86
C ALA A 107 -9.17 21.98 -5.58
N TYR A 108 -8.53 21.70 -4.43
CA TYR A 108 -8.90 22.23 -3.13
C TYR A 108 -7.89 23.23 -2.56
N GLU A 109 -7.07 23.88 -3.40
CA GLU A 109 -5.98 24.77 -2.95
C GLU A 109 -6.46 25.84 -1.94
N HIS A 110 -7.64 26.41 -2.17
CA HIS A 110 -8.24 27.44 -1.32
C HIS A 110 -9.11 26.90 -0.18
N GLU A 111 -9.36 25.59 -0.15
CA GLU A 111 -10.17 24.91 0.88
C GLU A 111 -9.34 24.06 1.84
N LEU A 112 -8.14 23.65 1.43
CA LEU A 112 -7.26 22.78 2.20
C LEU A 112 -6.72 23.49 3.44
N ASP A 113 -7.11 22.98 4.60
CA ASP A 113 -6.52 23.35 5.89
C ASP A 113 -5.33 22.42 6.19
N TRP A 114 -4.13 22.92 5.88
CA TRP A 114 -2.90 22.19 6.13
C TRP A 114 -2.65 21.92 7.62
N ASP A 115 -3.17 22.74 8.54
CA ASP A 115 -3.02 22.50 9.97
C ASP A 115 -3.87 21.31 10.43
N ILE A 116 -5.06 21.12 9.83
CA ILE A 116 -5.86 19.90 10.03
C ILE A 116 -5.06 18.67 9.56
N LEU A 117 -4.51 18.70 8.35
CA LEU A 117 -3.72 17.59 7.81
C LEU A 117 -2.51 17.28 8.70
N LEU A 118 -1.79 18.30 9.16
CA LEU A 118 -0.64 18.16 10.05
C LEU A 118 -1.03 17.57 11.39
N ARG A 119 -2.05 18.11 12.07
CA ARG A 119 -2.52 17.59 13.37
C ARG A 119 -2.87 16.11 13.30
N GLN A 120 -3.55 15.70 12.23
CA GLN A 120 -3.92 14.29 12.05
C GLN A 120 -2.72 13.40 11.75
N SER A 121 -1.85 13.83 10.84
CA SER A 121 -0.72 13.04 10.37
C SER A 121 0.32 12.86 11.47
N LEU A 122 0.57 13.91 12.26
CA LEU A 122 1.50 13.90 13.39
C LEU A 122 0.92 13.19 14.62
N GLY A 123 -0.38 13.30 14.87
CA GLY A 123 -1.08 12.61 15.97
C GLY A 123 -1.37 11.13 15.69
N SER A 124 -0.88 10.57 14.59
CA SER A 124 -1.13 9.18 14.20
C SER A 124 0.07 8.56 13.49
N LYS A 125 -0.04 7.28 13.12
CA LYS A 125 1.07 6.50 12.55
C LYS A 125 1.29 6.74 11.05
N VAL A 126 0.67 7.78 10.47
CA VAL A 126 0.59 7.99 9.01
C VAL A 126 1.48 9.14 8.51
N ARG A 127 2.21 9.82 9.40
CA ARG A 127 3.18 10.87 9.07
C ARG A 127 4.10 10.51 7.90
N GLY A 128 4.77 9.36 7.99
CA GLY A 128 5.70 8.89 6.97
C GLY A 128 5.06 8.66 5.59
N PRO A 129 3.96 7.88 5.50
CA PRO A 129 3.17 7.76 4.28
C PRO A 129 2.76 9.09 3.67
N VAL A 130 2.23 10.02 4.49
CA VAL A 130 1.77 11.34 4.03
C VAL A 130 2.93 12.18 3.50
N TYR A 131 4.05 12.24 4.22
CA TYR A 131 5.26 12.89 3.73
C TYR A 131 5.71 12.32 2.38
N CYS A 132 5.77 10.99 2.27
CA CYS A 132 6.24 10.31 1.06
C CYS A 132 5.36 10.63 -0.16
N GLY A 133 4.03 10.56 -0.01
CA GLY A 133 3.11 10.87 -1.11
C GLY A 133 3.17 12.34 -1.53
N LEU A 134 3.10 13.26 -0.56
CA LEU A 134 3.08 14.69 -0.82
C LEU A 134 4.42 15.22 -1.36
N SER A 135 5.55 14.71 -0.86
CA SER A 135 6.88 15.08 -1.37
C SER A 135 7.05 14.71 -2.85
N LEU A 136 6.58 13.52 -3.25
CA LEU A 136 6.63 13.08 -4.64
C LEU A 136 5.66 13.84 -5.53
N ALA A 137 4.44 14.14 -5.04
CA ALA A 137 3.50 15.00 -5.78
C ALA A 137 4.11 16.39 -6.04
N ARG A 138 4.82 16.95 -5.06
CA ARG A 138 5.53 18.22 -5.24
C ARG A 138 6.73 18.10 -6.17
N GLU A 139 7.61 17.13 -5.96
CA GLU A 139 8.86 16.97 -6.72
C GLU A 139 8.62 16.61 -8.19
N MET A 140 7.58 15.82 -8.48
CA MET A 140 7.35 15.28 -9.82
C MET A 140 6.31 16.05 -10.63
N LEU A 141 5.34 16.69 -9.97
CA LEU A 141 4.18 17.31 -10.61
C LEU A 141 3.94 18.76 -10.17
N ASP A 142 4.86 19.38 -9.42
CA ASP A 142 4.73 20.76 -8.94
C ASP A 142 3.42 21.02 -8.18
N ALA A 143 2.94 20.01 -7.41
CA ALA A 143 1.75 20.16 -6.58
C ALA A 143 1.92 21.33 -5.58
N PRO A 144 0.90 22.20 -5.38
CA PRO A 144 0.98 23.39 -4.54
C PRO A 144 0.97 23.04 -3.04
N ILE A 145 2.07 22.44 -2.56
CA ILE A 145 2.23 21.95 -1.19
C ILE A 145 3.25 22.85 -0.47
N PRO A 146 2.82 23.59 0.57
CA PRO A 146 3.68 24.54 1.27
C PRO A 146 4.92 23.89 1.90
N ASP A 147 6.05 24.61 1.91
CA ASP A 147 7.32 24.13 2.47
C ASP A 147 7.24 23.81 3.96
N ASN A 148 6.45 24.57 4.72
CA ASN A 148 6.25 24.32 6.15
C ASN A 148 5.56 22.97 6.40
N VAL A 149 4.64 22.55 5.51
CA VAL A 149 3.93 21.27 5.62
C VAL A 149 4.89 20.11 5.43
N LEU A 150 5.67 20.12 4.35
CA LEU A 150 6.63 19.05 4.09
C LEU A 150 7.78 19.04 5.09
N SER A 151 8.19 20.21 5.60
CA SER A 151 9.18 20.30 6.67
C SER A 151 8.68 19.69 7.97
N ALA A 152 7.42 19.96 8.35
CA ALA A 152 6.81 19.40 9.56
C ALA A 152 6.59 17.88 9.47
N LEU A 153 6.20 17.38 8.29
CA LEU A 153 5.95 15.95 8.08
C LEU A 153 7.24 15.12 7.91
N ARG A 154 8.36 15.75 7.55
CA ARG A 154 9.62 15.06 7.25
C ARG A 154 9.99 14.06 8.35
N PRO A 155 10.23 12.77 8.02
CA PRO A 155 10.65 11.77 8.99
C PRO A 155 11.93 12.18 9.73
N LEU A 156 12.06 11.73 10.97
CA LEU A 156 13.24 11.99 11.81
C LEU A 156 14.50 11.37 11.20
N GLU A 157 14.41 10.13 10.73
CA GLU A 157 15.51 9.42 10.07
C GLU A 157 15.44 9.54 8.55
N TYR A 158 15.34 10.78 8.03
CA TYR A 158 15.31 11.01 6.60
C TYR A 158 16.67 10.80 5.92
N SER A 159 16.68 10.03 4.83
CA SER A 159 17.84 9.82 3.97
C SER A 159 17.48 10.21 2.52
N GLN A 160 18.16 11.21 1.97
CA GLN A 160 17.96 11.65 0.58
C GLN A 160 18.30 10.53 -0.41
N GLU A 161 19.33 9.73 -0.10
CA GLU A 161 19.71 8.59 -0.93
C GLU A 161 18.63 7.50 -0.91
N SER A 162 18.03 7.24 0.24
CA SER A 162 16.92 6.29 0.35
C SER A 162 15.68 6.79 -0.40
N ALA A 163 15.36 8.09 -0.31
CA ALA A 163 14.26 8.69 -1.04
C ALA A 163 14.44 8.58 -2.56
N LYS A 164 15.61 8.99 -3.10
CA LYS A 164 15.94 8.84 -4.54
C LYS A 164 15.81 7.39 -5.01
N ARG A 165 16.27 6.46 -4.19
CA ARG A 165 16.21 5.03 -4.48
C ARG A 165 14.78 4.49 -4.46
N PHE A 166 13.96 4.92 -3.51
CA PHE A 166 12.54 4.61 -3.46
C PHE A 166 11.83 5.12 -4.72
N THR A 167 12.03 6.38 -5.11
CA THR A 167 11.46 6.94 -6.34
C THR A 167 11.87 6.10 -7.55
N ARG A 168 13.17 5.82 -7.71
CA ARG A 168 13.65 5.04 -8.85
C ARG A 168 13.05 3.64 -8.90
N ARG A 169 12.94 2.95 -7.76
CA ARG A 169 12.64 1.49 -7.72
C ARG A 169 11.19 1.13 -7.41
N ARG A 170 10.44 1.99 -6.71
CA ARG A 170 9.05 1.74 -6.30
C ARG A 170 8.06 2.64 -7.02
N VAL A 171 8.53 3.73 -7.65
CA VAL A 171 7.68 4.64 -8.43
C VAL A 171 7.92 4.46 -9.92
N LEU A 172 9.17 4.56 -10.38
CA LEU A 172 9.51 4.62 -11.81
C LEU A 172 9.85 3.27 -12.45
N ASP A 173 10.21 2.25 -11.66
CA ASP A 173 10.58 0.93 -12.16
C ASP A 173 9.34 0.06 -12.34
N THR A 174 9.09 -0.47 -13.54
CA THR A 174 7.92 -1.32 -13.83
C THR A 174 8.14 -2.79 -13.46
N ARG A 175 9.35 -3.17 -13.04
CA ARG A 175 9.66 -4.55 -12.67
C ARG A 175 8.90 -4.95 -11.40
N PRO A 176 8.35 -6.17 -11.34
CA PRO A 176 7.64 -6.65 -10.16
C PRO A 176 8.57 -6.67 -8.93
N VAL A 177 8.08 -6.17 -7.80
CA VAL A 177 8.81 -6.17 -6.53
C VAL A 177 8.72 -7.57 -5.93
N LEU A 178 9.54 -8.48 -6.44
CA LEU A 178 9.50 -9.91 -6.08
C LEU A 178 9.93 -10.20 -4.62
N VAL A 179 10.56 -9.24 -3.92
CA VAL A 179 11.07 -9.44 -2.55
C VAL A 179 9.99 -9.22 -1.49
N SER A 180 8.98 -8.39 -1.72
CA SER A 180 8.07 -8.00 -0.62
C SER A 180 7.10 -9.09 -0.21
N ASP A 181 6.90 -10.09 -1.07
CA ASP A 181 6.25 -11.34 -0.70
C ASP A 181 7.12 -12.23 0.20
N LEU A 182 8.45 -12.06 0.20
CA LEU A 182 9.38 -12.81 1.04
C LEU A 182 9.57 -12.19 2.44
N ILE A 183 9.14 -10.93 2.63
CA ILE A 183 9.40 -10.16 3.85
C ILE A 183 8.07 -9.85 4.55
N ALA A 184 7.82 -10.55 5.65
CA ALA A 184 6.62 -10.34 6.45
C ALA A 184 6.56 -8.90 7.01
N PRO A 185 5.38 -8.25 7.05
CA PRO A 185 5.23 -6.86 7.52
C PRO A 185 5.61 -6.58 8.97
N VAL A 186 5.81 -7.62 9.79
CA VAL A 186 6.02 -7.50 11.24
C VAL A 186 6.98 -8.60 11.66
N ALA A 187 8.28 -8.38 11.52
CA ALA A 187 9.26 -9.20 12.21
C ALA A 187 10.50 -8.37 12.51
N THR A 188 10.93 -8.39 13.77
CA THR A 188 12.30 -8.04 14.14
C THR A 188 13.25 -8.85 13.28
N TYR A 189 14.10 -8.14 12.54
CA TYR A 189 14.99 -8.71 11.54
C TYR A 189 16.06 -9.56 12.22
N SER A 190 15.88 -10.87 12.20
CA SER A 190 16.92 -11.85 12.52
C SER A 190 17.06 -12.81 11.34
N LEU A 191 18.29 -13.20 11.01
CA LEU A 191 18.58 -14.21 9.97
C LEU A 191 17.68 -15.47 10.08
N PRO A 192 17.39 -16.00 11.29
CA PRO A 192 16.47 -17.13 11.45
C PRO A 192 15.05 -16.86 10.96
N THR A 193 14.51 -15.66 11.19
CA THR A 193 13.14 -15.31 10.78
C THR A 193 13.03 -15.15 9.26
N LEU A 194 14.07 -14.60 8.62
CA LEU A 194 14.15 -14.54 7.15
C LEU A 194 14.20 -15.95 6.55
N LEU A 195 15.04 -16.84 7.10
CA LEU A 195 15.15 -18.22 6.63
C LEU A 195 13.82 -18.97 6.80
N LYS A 196 13.15 -18.80 7.95
CA LYS A 196 11.85 -19.40 8.24
C LYS A 196 10.77 -18.92 7.25
N ASN A 197 10.69 -17.62 6.99
CA ASN A 197 9.72 -17.04 6.05
C ASN A 197 9.99 -17.48 4.60
N MET A 198 11.25 -17.71 4.24
CA MET A 198 11.63 -18.26 2.95
C MET A 198 11.20 -19.74 2.83
N VAL A 199 11.41 -20.55 3.88
CA VAL A 199 11.03 -21.98 3.90
C VAL A 199 9.51 -22.16 3.85
N THR A 200 8.74 -21.41 4.63
CA THR A 200 7.26 -21.49 4.62
C THR A 200 6.65 -21.09 3.27
N ARG A 201 7.41 -20.39 2.43
CA ARG A 201 6.96 -19.91 1.11
C ARG A 201 7.53 -20.73 -0.06
N LEU A 202 8.66 -21.42 0.14
CA LEU A 202 9.16 -22.49 -0.73
C LEU A 202 8.30 -23.75 -0.64
N PHE A 203 7.72 -24.00 0.53
CA PHE A 203 6.81 -25.12 0.78
C PHE A 203 5.49 -24.62 1.38
N PRO A 204 4.67 -23.90 0.59
CA PRO A 204 3.38 -23.42 1.07
C PRO A 204 2.49 -24.60 1.49
N SER A 205 1.60 -24.33 2.44
CA SER A 205 0.60 -25.31 2.87
C SER A 205 -0.27 -25.74 1.68
N ARG A 206 -0.83 -26.94 1.78
CA ARG A 206 -1.68 -27.51 0.73
C ARG A 206 -2.90 -26.63 0.42
N ALA A 207 -3.41 -25.93 1.44
CA ALA A 207 -4.50 -24.94 1.33
C ALA A 207 -4.10 -23.72 0.46
N TYR A 208 -2.91 -23.16 0.67
CA TYR A 208 -2.41 -22.04 -0.15
C TYR A 208 -2.26 -22.40 -1.64
N MET A 209 -1.87 -23.64 -1.93
CA MET A 209 -1.67 -24.12 -3.29
C MET A 209 -2.99 -24.43 -4.00
N SER A 210 -4.00 -24.91 -3.27
CA SER A 210 -5.36 -25.01 -3.81
C SER A 210 -5.98 -23.63 -4.07
N GLU A 211 -5.58 -22.61 -3.32
CA GLU A 211 -6.17 -21.27 -3.36
C GLU A 211 -5.61 -20.38 -4.51
N ASN A 212 -4.30 -20.45 -4.78
CA ASN A 212 -3.63 -19.50 -5.69
C ASN A 212 -3.19 -20.11 -7.03
N TYR A 213 -3.18 -21.44 -7.15
CA TYR A 213 -2.68 -22.16 -8.34
C TYR A 213 -3.62 -23.27 -8.82
N TYR A 214 -4.82 -23.37 -8.24
CA TYR A 214 -5.81 -24.38 -8.58
C TYR A 214 -7.03 -23.65 -9.14
N ASP A 215 -7.08 -23.57 -10.47
CA ASP A 215 -8.28 -23.17 -11.17
C ASP A 215 -9.13 -24.41 -11.45
N ALA A 216 -10.46 -24.28 -11.43
CA ALA A 216 -11.43 -25.36 -11.56
C ALA A 216 -11.42 -26.12 -12.93
N GLY A 217 -10.34 -25.98 -13.70
CA GLY A 217 -10.14 -26.66 -14.99
C GLY A 217 -8.68 -26.97 -15.36
N SER A 218 -7.69 -26.88 -14.46
CA SER A 218 -6.29 -27.14 -14.83
C SER A 218 -5.50 -28.10 -13.92
N ARG A 219 -4.42 -28.63 -14.52
CA ARG A 219 -3.66 -29.86 -14.22
C ARG A 219 -3.26 -30.03 -12.74
N GLY A 220 -3.28 -31.29 -12.28
CA GLY A 220 -3.27 -31.69 -10.87
C GLY A 220 -2.15 -31.13 -9.97
N MET A 221 -2.40 -31.14 -8.66
CA MET A 221 -1.58 -30.62 -7.55
C MET A 221 -0.06 -30.52 -7.73
N TYR A 222 0.60 -31.55 -8.27
CA TYR A 222 2.05 -31.55 -8.47
C TYR A 222 2.53 -30.55 -9.55
N SER A 223 1.73 -30.25 -10.57
CA SER A 223 2.08 -29.22 -11.54
C SER A 223 2.03 -27.82 -10.94
N SER A 224 1.07 -27.51 -10.07
CA SER A 224 1.00 -26.23 -9.37
C SER A 224 2.24 -25.95 -8.52
N TYR A 225 2.75 -26.97 -7.79
CA TYR A 225 4.01 -26.87 -7.06
C TYR A 225 5.22 -26.66 -7.98
N PHE A 226 5.22 -27.25 -9.18
CA PHE A 226 6.29 -27.04 -10.17
C PHE A 226 6.29 -25.63 -10.76
N TYR A 227 5.12 -25.04 -11.05
CA TYR A 227 5.03 -23.65 -11.48
C TYR A 227 5.50 -22.68 -10.40
N ARG A 228 5.12 -22.92 -9.14
CA ARG A 228 5.63 -22.15 -7.99
C ARG A 228 7.14 -22.27 -7.85
N PHE A 229 7.68 -23.49 -7.99
CA PHE A 229 9.11 -23.70 -7.96
C PHE A 229 9.83 -22.94 -9.09
N LYS A 230 9.29 -22.94 -10.31
CA LYS A 230 9.84 -22.14 -11.43
C LYS A 230 9.81 -20.64 -11.17
N GLU A 231 8.71 -20.12 -10.64
CA GLU A 231 8.57 -18.72 -10.24
C GLU A 231 9.65 -18.35 -9.19
N LEU A 232 9.76 -19.14 -8.12
CA LEU A 232 10.75 -18.93 -7.07
C LEU A 232 12.19 -19.07 -7.56
N MET A 233 12.48 -20.01 -8.46
CA MET A 233 13.81 -20.14 -9.06
C MET A 233 14.13 -18.96 -9.98
N ALA A 234 13.17 -18.41 -10.71
CA ALA A 234 13.37 -17.18 -11.49
C ALA A 234 13.72 -15.99 -10.56
N VAL A 235 13.02 -15.88 -9.43
CA VAL A 235 13.30 -14.90 -8.37
C VAL A 235 14.71 -15.11 -7.78
N LEU A 236 15.05 -16.34 -7.41
CA LEU A 236 16.35 -16.70 -6.83
C LEU A 236 17.51 -16.41 -7.80
N VAL A 237 17.35 -16.75 -9.08
CA VAL A 237 18.35 -16.51 -10.13
C VAL A 237 18.55 -15.01 -10.37
N LEU A 238 17.48 -14.20 -10.31
CA LEU A 238 17.59 -12.74 -10.36
C LEU A 238 18.45 -12.19 -9.20
N TYR A 239 18.27 -12.71 -7.98
CA TYR A 239 19.03 -12.26 -6.81
C TYR A 239 20.47 -12.75 -6.76
N VAL A 240 20.74 -14.00 -7.15
CA VAL A 240 22.11 -14.54 -7.23
C VAL A 240 22.92 -13.79 -8.28
N LYS A 241 22.29 -13.35 -9.38
CA LYS A 241 22.94 -12.56 -10.42
C LYS A 241 23.12 -11.08 -10.05
N ASN A 242 22.39 -10.56 -9.07
CA ASN A 242 22.39 -9.13 -8.74
C ASN A 242 22.37 -8.85 -7.22
N PRO A 243 23.42 -9.23 -6.47
CA PRO A 243 23.46 -9.10 -5.01
C PRO A 243 23.37 -7.65 -4.53
N VAL A 244 23.88 -6.71 -5.34
CA VAL A 244 23.74 -5.27 -5.06
C VAL A 244 22.27 -4.89 -5.06
N GLU A 245 21.50 -5.29 -6.08
CA GLU A 245 20.08 -4.98 -6.21
C GLU A 245 19.25 -5.51 -5.03
N LEU A 246 19.55 -6.73 -4.56
CA LEU A 246 18.93 -7.29 -3.36
C LEU A 246 19.22 -6.43 -2.13
N TRP A 247 20.47 -6.00 -1.94
CA TRP A 247 20.83 -5.10 -0.85
C TRP A 247 20.11 -3.75 -0.96
N GLN A 248 19.95 -3.21 -2.18
CA GLN A 248 19.17 -1.98 -2.40
C GLN A 248 17.71 -2.16 -1.96
N GLN A 249 17.09 -3.30 -2.26
CA GLN A 249 15.71 -3.59 -1.85
C GLN A 249 15.58 -3.66 -0.32
N PHE A 250 16.51 -4.33 0.36
CA PHE A 250 16.53 -4.36 1.83
C PHE A 250 16.66 -2.97 2.45
N GLN A 251 17.49 -2.08 1.87
CA GLN A 251 17.61 -0.71 2.35
C GLN A 251 16.31 0.08 2.17
N ILE A 252 15.62 -0.07 1.03
CA ILE A 252 14.33 0.57 0.77
C ILE A 252 13.29 0.08 1.78
N ASP A 253 13.18 -1.23 1.98
CA ASP A 253 12.19 -1.79 2.90
C ASP A 253 12.47 -1.31 4.33
N ARG A 254 13.73 -1.33 4.78
CA ARG A 254 14.10 -0.80 6.10
C ARG A 254 13.72 0.68 6.26
N TRP A 255 13.91 1.48 5.22
CA TRP A 255 13.52 2.90 5.22
C TRP A 255 12.00 3.10 5.22
N ILE A 256 11.26 2.28 4.46
CA ILE A 256 9.79 2.24 4.52
C ILE A 256 9.32 1.92 5.95
N HIS A 257 9.98 0.98 6.61
CA HIS A 257 9.64 0.58 7.97
C HIS A 257 9.99 1.62 9.04
N SER A 258 11.11 2.34 8.90
CA SER A 258 11.43 3.43 9.84
C SER A 258 10.32 4.49 9.81
N MET A 259 9.83 4.84 8.62
CA MET A 259 8.71 5.78 8.42
C MET A 259 7.37 5.32 9.02
N GLN A 260 7.19 4.02 9.31
CA GLN A 260 5.98 3.47 9.97
C GLN A 260 6.09 3.46 11.49
N ASN A 261 7.31 3.37 12.02
CA ASN A 261 7.55 3.10 13.44
C ASN A 261 7.88 4.36 14.25
N GLU A 262 8.24 5.48 13.62
CA GLU A 262 8.60 6.74 14.30
C GLU A 262 7.53 7.28 15.26
N SER A 263 6.25 6.95 15.07
CA SER A 263 5.16 7.35 16.00
C SER A 263 5.10 6.55 17.30
N SER A 264 5.96 5.54 17.48
CA SER A 264 5.88 4.59 18.61
C SER A 264 6.85 4.91 19.76
N SER A 265 7.76 5.86 19.56
CA SER A 265 8.83 6.18 20.53
C SER A 265 8.51 7.36 21.45
N GLU A 266 7.30 7.92 21.40
CA GLU A 266 6.88 9.07 22.22
C GLU A 266 5.75 8.73 23.23
N SER A 267 5.55 7.45 23.57
CA SER A 267 4.60 7.03 24.62
C SER A 267 5.29 6.52 25.88
#